data_AF-A0A832LLP3-F1
#
_entry.id   AF-A0A832LLP3-F1
#
_cell.length_a   1.000
_cell.length_b   1.000
_cell.length_c   1.000
_cell.angle_alpha   90.00
_cell.angle_beta   90.00
_cell.angle_gamma   90.00
#
_symmetry.space_group_name_H-M   'P 1'
#
loop_
_entity.id
_entity.type
_entity.pdbx_description
1 polymer ?
#
loop_
_entity_poly.entity_id
_entity_poly.type
_entity_poly.pdbx_seq_one_letter_code
_entity_poly.pdbx_strand_id
1 'polypeptide(L)'
;MTLKGRPIVAGHATGRALVSSKPLTFLGGVDPKSGVIVEVGHDLYGKCIKDSILCFPHGHGSTVGSFILYALAKSGLAPKAIIN
;
A
#
# COMPACT_ATOMS: atom_id res chain seq x y z
N MET A 1 -5.34 -18.73 12.22
CA MET A 1 -6.15 -18.80 10.98
C MET A 1 -5.26 -18.40 9.81
N THR A 2 -5.34 -19.11 8.69
CA THR A 2 -4.51 -18.83 7.50
C THR A 2 -5.43 -18.67 6.29
N LEU A 3 -5.33 -17.52 5.62
CA LEU A 3 -6.09 -17.22 4.41
C LEU A 3 -5.24 -17.54 3.17
N LYS A 4 -5.89 -18.07 2.13
CA LYS A 4 -5.24 -18.36 0.84
C LYS A 4 -5.81 -17.41 -0.22
N GLY A 5 -4.95 -16.58 -0.80
CA GLY A 5 -5.28 -15.68 -1.90
C GLY A 5 -4.66 -16.14 -3.22
N ARG A 6 -4.92 -15.37 -4.29
CA ARG A 6 -4.27 -15.57 -5.60
C ARG A 6 -2.94 -14.80 -5.64
N PRO A 7 -1.78 -15.47 -5.77
CA PRO A 7 -0.51 -14.77 -5.90
C PRO A 7 -0.38 -14.15 -7.30
N ILE A 8 0.07 -12.90 -7.37
CA ILE A 8 0.37 -12.20 -8.62
C ILE A 8 1.89 -12.11 -8.85
N VAL A 9 2.66 -11.91 -7.77
CA VAL A 9 4.13 -11.85 -7.78
C VAL A 9 4.66 -12.79 -6.70
N ALA A 10 5.73 -13.53 -7.00
CA ALA A 10 6.38 -14.41 -6.04
C ALA A 10 7.17 -13.61 -4.99
N GLY A 11 7.18 -14.09 -3.74
CA GLY A 11 7.94 -13.46 -2.66
C GLY A 11 7.44 -13.88 -1.28
N HIS A 12 8.23 -13.58 -0.25
CA HIS A 12 7.86 -13.75 1.15
C HIS A 12 8.14 -12.45 1.90
N ALA A 13 7.18 -12.00 2.71
CA ALA A 13 7.28 -10.78 3.48
C ALA A 13 6.63 -10.96 4.85
N THR A 14 7.26 -10.39 5.88
CA THR A 14 6.73 -10.32 7.24
C THR A 14 6.79 -8.88 7.71
N GLY A 15 5.71 -8.40 8.31
CA GLY A 15 5.61 -7.04 8.81
C GLY A 15 4.28 -6.78 9.49
N ARG A 16 4.12 -5.57 10.01
CA ARG A 16 2.87 -5.12 10.61
C ARG A 16 1.80 -5.00 9.53
N ALA A 17 0.65 -5.64 9.74
CA ALA A 17 -0.50 -5.45 8.87
C ALA A 17 -1.06 -4.03 9.03
N LEU A 18 -1.13 -3.29 7.94
CA LEU A 18 -1.78 -1.99 7.84
C LEU A 18 -3.04 -2.18 7.01
N VAL A 19 -4.18 -2.35 7.69
CA VAL A 19 -5.43 -2.78 7.08
C VAL A 19 -6.38 -1.59 6.94
N SER A 20 -6.88 -1.38 5.72
CA SER A 20 -7.93 -0.45 5.41
C SER A 20 -9.21 -1.19 5.04
N SER A 21 -10.33 -0.62 5.46
CA SER A 21 -11.68 -0.97 5.00
C SER A 21 -12.10 -0.19 3.75
N LYS A 22 -11.33 0.82 3.36
CA LYS A 22 -11.60 1.71 2.23
C LYS A 22 -10.66 1.43 1.06
N PRO A 23 -11.09 1.70 -0.19
CA PRO A 23 -10.19 1.70 -1.33
C PRO A 23 -9.06 2.72 -1.12
N LEU A 24 -7.86 2.38 -1.57
CA LEU A 24 -6.70 3.28 -1.52
C LEU A 24 -6.25 3.64 -2.93
N THR A 25 -5.95 4.93 -3.16
CA THR A 25 -5.27 5.40 -4.37
C THR A 25 -3.81 5.74 -4.08
N PHE A 26 -2.88 5.13 -4.83
CA PHE A 26 -1.48 5.55 -4.80
C PHE A 26 -1.26 6.89 -5.50
N LEU A 27 -2.17 7.29 -6.40
CA LEU A 27 -2.15 8.60 -7.02
C LEU A 27 -2.81 9.62 -6.09
N GLY A 28 -2.01 10.47 -5.46
CA GLY A 28 -2.49 11.56 -4.59
C GLY A 28 -2.93 11.12 -3.19
N GLY A 29 -3.11 9.82 -2.93
CA GLY A 29 -3.46 9.32 -1.59
C GLY A 29 -2.25 8.96 -0.72
N VAL A 30 -1.06 8.83 -1.31
CA VAL A 30 0.21 8.58 -0.59
C VAL A 30 1.24 9.62 -0.99
N ASP A 31 1.90 10.23 -0.01
CA ASP A 31 3.03 11.12 -0.28
C ASP A 31 4.26 10.29 -0.69
N PRO A 32 4.78 10.45 -1.92
CA PRO A 32 5.94 9.69 -2.40
C PRO A 32 7.23 9.95 -1.62
N LYS A 33 7.32 11.06 -0.87
CA LYS A 33 8.54 11.43 -0.12
C LYS A 33 8.59 10.86 1.29
N SER A 34 7.44 10.60 1.91
CA SER A 34 7.36 10.07 3.28
C SER A 34 6.73 8.68 3.36
N GLY A 35 6.02 8.24 2.31
CA GLY A 35 5.21 7.02 2.35
C GLY A 35 3.99 7.12 3.27
N VAL A 36 3.60 8.34 3.67
CA VAL A 36 2.42 8.57 4.51
C VAL A 36 1.17 8.68 3.66
N ILE A 37 0.08 8.06 4.12
CA ILE A 37 -1.24 8.20 3.51
C ILE A 37 -1.78 9.60 3.85
N VAL A 38 -2.00 10.41 2.82
CA VAL A 38 -2.43 11.82 2.92
C VAL A 38 -3.85 12.04 2.39
N GLU A 39 -4.54 10.97 2.00
CA GLU A 39 -5.94 11.02 1.57
C GLU A 39 -6.87 11.39 2.72
N VAL A 40 -7.39 12.62 2.71
CA VAL A 40 -8.28 13.14 3.76
C VAL A 40 -9.56 12.29 3.83
N GLY A 41 -9.90 11.82 5.02
CA GLY A 41 -11.07 10.96 5.25
C GLY A 41 -10.81 9.48 5.02
N HIS A 42 -9.62 9.09 4.58
CA HIS A 42 -9.19 7.69 4.55
C HIS A 42 -8.94 7.19 5.99
N ASP A 43 -9.29 5.94 6.29
CA ASP A 43 -9.17 5.37 7.64
C ASP A 43 -7.71 5.23 8.11
N LEU A 44 -6.80 5.06 7.16
CA LEU A 44 -5.35 5.05 7.37
C LEU A 44 -4.67 6.43 7.25
N TYR A 45 -5.42 7.53 7.20
CA TYR A 45 -4.83 8.88 7.10
C TYR A 45 -3.76 9.12 8.18
N GLY A 46 -2.60 9.66 7.77
CA GLY A 46 -1.45 9.92 8.62
C GLY A 46 -0.60 8.69 8.96
N LYS A 47 -0.94 7.49 8.46
CA LYS A 47 -0.12 6.28 8.66
C LYS A 47 0.90 6.14 7.54
N CYS A 48 2.11 5.72 7.90
CA CYS A 48 3.18 5.38 6.95
C CYS A 48 3.04 3.91 6.50
N ILE A 49 3.15 3.68 5.20
CA ILE A 49 3.07 2.35 4.59
C ILE A 49 4.42 1.62 4.56
N LYS A 50 5.52 2.33 4.83
CA LYS A 50 6.87 1.77 4.86
C LYS A 50 6.94 0.56 5.77
N ASP A 51 7.61 -0.49 5.31
CA ASP A 51 7.88 -1.73 6.06
C ASP A 51 6.62 -2.50 6.52
N SER A 52 5.44 -2.11 6.03
CA SER A 52 4.16 -2.71 6.38
C SER A 52 3.69 -3.76 5.37
N ILE A 53 2.74 -4.59 5.78
CA ILE A 53 1.92 -5.40 4.89
C ILE A 53 0.63 -4.61 4.68
N LEU A 54 0.50 -3.98 3.52
CA LEU A 54 -0.62 -3.09 3.22
C LEU A 54 -1.80 -3.91 2.69
N CYS A 55 -2.95 -3.86 3.38
CA CYS A 55 -4.16 -4.59 3.03
C CYS A 55 -5.31 -3.62 2.78
N PHE A 56 -5.95 -3.68 1.62
CA PHE A 56 -7.11 -2.85 1.26
C PHE A 56 -8.03 -3.63 0.32
N PRO A 57 -9.33 -3.34 0.21
CA PRO A 57 -10.27 -4.17 -0.54
C PRO A 57 -10.16 -4.06 -2.06
N HIS A 58 -9.91 -2.85 -2.59
CA HIS A 58 -9.72 -2.60 -4.02
C HIS A 58 -8.80 -1.39 -4.21
N GLY A 59 -7.89 -1.43 -5.17
CA GLY A 59 -7.15 -0.25 -5.61
C GLY A 59 -8.01 0.59 -6.56
N HIS A 60 -7.96 1.92 -6.44
CA HIS A 60 -8.65 2.83 -7.37
C HIS A 60 -7.63 3.61 -8.21
N GLY A 61 -7.76 3.55 -9.55
CA GLY A 61 -6.89 4.24 -10.52
C GLY A 61 -5.60 3.48 -10.86
N SER A 62 -5.41 3.11 -12.14
CA SER A 62 -4.48 2.03 -12.50
C SER A 62 -3.23 2.44 -13.30
N THR A 63 -3.18 3.63 -13.91
CA THR A 63 -2.05 3.96 -14.82
C THR A 63 -0.92 4.72 -14.13
N VAL A 64 -1.23 5.61 -13.18
CA VAL A 64 -0.21 6.46 -12.52
C VAL A 64 0.21 5.93 -11.14
N GLY A 65 -0.67 5.20 -10.46
CA GLY A 65 -0.39 4.66 -9.12
C GLY A 65 0.81 3.71 -9.08
N SER A 66 1.06 2.97 -10.15
CA SER A 66 2.21 2.07 -10.31
C SER A 66 3.54 2.82 -10.31
N PHE A 67 3.62 4.00 -10.92
CA PHE A 67 4.83 4.84 -10.89
C PHE A 67 5.14 5.37 -9.49
N ILE A 68 4.11 5.74 -8.74
CA ILE A 68 4.27 6.17 -7.34
C ILE A 68 4.74 5.01 -6.46
N LEU A 69 4.15 3.82 -6.62
CA LEU A 69 4.59 2.63 -5.90
C LEU A 69 6.06 2.28 -6.23
N TYR A 70 6.44 2.39 -7.50
CA TYR A 70 7.83 2.21 -7.93
C TYR A 70 8.78 3.24 -7.31
N ALA A 71 8.39 4.52 -7.30
CA ALA A 71 9.17 5.58 -6.66
C ALA A 71 9.36 5.33 -5.16
N LEU A 72 8.29 4.97 -4.45
CA LEU A 72 8.33 4.57 -3.05
C LEU A 72 9.27 3.39 -2.81
N ALA A 73 9.24 2.39 -3.69
CA ALA A 73 10.14 1.24 -3.61
C ALA A 73 11.60 1.65 -3.80
N LYS A 74 11.90 2.50 -4.79
CA LYS A 74 13.25 3.04 -5.02
C LYS A 74 13.74 3.90 -3.85
N SER A 75 12.84 4.58 -3.16
CA SER A 75 13.16 5.39 -1.97
C SER A 75 13.17 4.59 -0.67
N GLY A 76 12.90 3.28 -0.68
CA GLY A 76 12.84 2.45 0.54
C GLY A 76 11.67 2.80 1.46
N LEU A 77 10.58 3.34 0.89
CA LEU A 77 9.36 3.77 1.57
C LEU A 77 8.15 2.89 1.23
N ALA A 78 8.33 1.90 0.35
CA ALA A 78 7.27 0.98 -0.05
C ALA A 78 6.84 0.03 1.07
N PRO A 79 5.61 -0.49 1.00
CA PRO A 79 5.20 -1.64 1.81
C PRO A 79 6.00 -2.88 1.39
N LYS A 80 6.17 -3.83 2.31
CA LYS A 80 6.85 -5.11 2.04
C LYS A 80 5.98 -6.06 1.22
N ALA A 81 4.66 -5.95 1.36
CA ALA A 81 3.70 -6.67 0.53
C ALA A 81 2.39 -5.89 0.44
N ILE A 82 1.64 -6.17 -0.62
CA ILE A 82 0.30 -5.64 -0.86
C ILE A 82 -0.66 -6.82 -0.94
N ILE A 83 -1.76 -6.73 -0.21
CA ILE A 83 -2.88 -7.67 -0.26
C ILE A 83 -4.11 -6.85 -0.64
N ASN A 84 -4.74 -7.24 -1.75
CA ASN A 84 -5.93 -6.61 -2.31
C ASN A 84 -7.00 -7.68 -2.49
#